data_AF-A0A655ADM5-F1
#
_entry.id   AF-A0A655ADM5-F1
#
_cell.length_a   1.000
_cell.length_b   1.000
_cell.length_c   1.000
_cell.angle_alpha   90.00
_cell.angle_beta   90.00
_cell.angle_gamma   90.00
#
_symmetry.space_group_name_H-M   'P 1'
#
loop_
_entity.id
_entity.type
_entity.pdbx_description
1 polymer ?
#
loop_
_entity_poly.entity_id
_entity_poly.type
_entity_poly.pdbx_seq_one_letter_code
_entity_poly.pdbx_strand_id
1 'polypeptide(L)'
;MRQFFRTLPTDLEEAAILDGCSPWQIYWRILLPHSRPAVLVLGVLTWVNVWNDFLWPLLMIQRNSLATLTLGLVRLRGEYVARWPVLMAASMLMLVPLVILYAVAQRSFVRGIAVTGLGG
;
A
#
# COMPACT_ATOMS: atom_id res chain seq x y z
N MET A 1 11.70 -0.10 -1.95
CA MET A 1 12.33 -1.41 -2.28
C MET A 1 13.84 -1.32 -2.43
N ARG A 2 14.40 -0.44 -3.29
CA ARG A 2 15.86 -0.32 -3.47
C ARG A 2 16.64 -0.19 -2.16
N GLN A 3 16.14 0.62 -1.22
CA GLN A 3 16.81 0.81 0.07
C GLN A 3 16.78 -0.43 0.96
N PHE A 4 15.72 -1.23 0.91
CA PHE A 4 15.63 -2.49 1.64
C PHE A 4 16.52 -3.59 1.02
N PHE A 5 16.63 -3.64 -0.31
CA PHE A 5 17.55 -4.58 -0.94
C PHE A 5 19.02 -4.28 -0.58
N ARG A 6 19.36 -3.01 -0.33
CA ARG A 6 20.70 -2.61 0.14
C ARG A 6 21.01 -3.00 1.59
N THR A 7 19.99 -3.28 2.41
CA THR A 7 20.19 -3.74 3.79
C THR A 7 20.36 -5.26 3.88
N LEU A 8 20.12 -6.00 2.80
CA LEU A 8 20.37 -7.44 2.77
C LEU A 8 21.88 -7.69 2.63
N PRO A 9 22.45 -8.66 3.35
CA PRO A 9 23.86 -9.04 3.21
C PRO A 9 24.16 -9.48 1.77
N THR A 10 25.22 -8.94 1.18
CA THR A 10 25.72 -9.34 -0.14
C THR A 10 26.16 -10.82 -0.15
N ASP A 11 26.57 -11.35 0.98
CA ASP A 11 27.01 -12.75 1.15
C ASP A 11 25.92 -13.76 0.76
N LEU A 12 24.64 -13.41 0.92
CA LEU A 12 23.52 -14.28 0.50
C LEU A 12 23.41 -14.42 -1.01
N GLU A 13 23.75 -13.35 -1.74
CA GLU A 13 23.75 -13.35 -3.19
C GLU A 13 25.00 -14.06 -3.72
N GLU A 14 26.16 -13.83 -3.11
CA GLU A 14 27.42 -14.50 -3.45
C GLU A 14 27.34 -16.02 -3.23
N ALA A 15 26.78 -16.47 -2.10
CA ALA A 15 26.56 -17.89 -1.83
C ALA A 15 25.64 -18.54 -2.87
N ALA A 16 24.56 -17.85 -3.27
CA ALA A 16 23.64 -18.37 -4.27
C ALA A 16 24.25 -18.46 -5.67
N ILE A 17 25.16 -17.54 -6.01
CA ILE A 17 25.96 -17.60 -7.25
C ILE A 17 26.91 -18.80 -7.21
N LEU A 18 27.56 -19.04 -6.07
CA LEU A 18 28.43 -20.21 -5.86
C LEU A 18 27.64 -21.53 -5.95
N ASP A 19 26.38 -21.55 -5.52
CA ASP A 19 25.45 -22.68 -5.67
C ASP A 19 24.92 -22.85 -7.11
N GLY A 20 25.36 -22.02 -8.06
CA GLY A 20 24.98 -22.10 -9.47
C GLY A 20 23.57 -21.58 -9.77
N CYS A 21 22.96 -20.81 -8.87
CA CYS A 21 21.65 -20.21 -9.10
C CYS A 21 21.73 -19.13 -10.20
N SER A 22 20.74 -19.12 -11.09
CA SER A 22 20.61 -18.02 -12.05
C SER A 22 20.13 -16.73 -11.36
N PRO A 23 20.43 -15.53 -11.88
CA PRO A 23 19.99 -14.27 -11.27
C PRO A 23 18.47 -14.19 -11.02
N TRP A 24 17.67 -14.81 -11.90
CA TRP A 24 16.22 -14.90 -11.74
C TRP A 24 15.81 -15.81 -10.57
N GLN A 25 16.53 -16.92 -10.36
CA GLN A 25 16.30 -17.80 -9.22
C GLN A 25 16.69 -17.12 -7.91
N ILE A 26 17.81 -16.40 -7.88
CA ILE A 26 18.24 -15.62 -6.71
C ILE A 26 17.17 -14.59 -6.34
N TYR A 27 16.64 -13.86 -7.33
CA TYR A 27 15.57 -12.90 -7.10
C TYR A 27 14.31 -13.53 -6.47
N TRP A 28 13.76 -14.59 -7.10
CA TRP A 28 12.48 -15.17 -6.69
C TRP A 28 12.57 -16.06 -5.45
N ARG A 29 13.68 -16.76 -5.24
CA ARG A 29 13.83 -17.72 -4.14
C ARG A 29 14.49 -17.15 -2.91
N ILE A 30 15.31 -16.11 -3.04
CA ILE A 30 16.10 -15.57 -1.94
C ILE A 30 15.68 -14.13 -1.65
N LEU A 31 15.91 -13.20 -2.57
CA LEU A 31 15.65 -11.77 -2.35
C LEU A 31 14.17 -11.45 -2.06
N LEU A 32 13.24 -11.99 -2.85
CA LEU A 32 11.82 -11.69 -2.73
C LEU A 32 11.20 -12.23 -1.43
N PRO A 33 11.42 -13.50 -1.01
CA PRO A 33 10.96 -14.01 0.28
C PRO A 33 11.46 -13.22 1.48
N HIS A 34 12.75 -12.84 1.49
CA HIS A 34 13.33 -12.04 2.57
C HIS A 34 12.79 -10.60 2.58
N SER A 35 12.35 -10.10 1.43
CA SER A 35 11.75 -8.76 1.30
C SER A 35 10.24 -8.71 1.48
N ARG A 36 9.56 -9.84 1.73
CA ARG A 36 8.12 -9.90 2.00
C ARG A 36 7.59 -8.86 2.99
N PRO A 37 8.20 -8.65 4.18
CA PRO A 37 7.70 -7.63 5.11
C PRO A 37 7.78 -6.21 4.52
N ALA A 38 8.87 -5.88 3.81
CA ALA A 38 9.02 -4.59 3.16
C ALA A 38 8.05 -4.38 1.99
N VAL A 39 7.80 -5.43 1.19
CA VAL A 39 6.81 -5.41 0.10
C VAL A 39 5.40 -5.18 0.66
N LEU A 40 5.05 -5.84 1.76
CA LEU A 40 3.74 -5.65 2.41
C LEU A 40 3.57 -4.21 2.90
N VAL A 41 4.57 -3.64 3.58
CA VAL A 41 4.55 -2.25 4.05
C VAL A 41 4.36 -1.29 2.88
N LEU A 42 5.13 -1.46 1.80
CA LEU A 42 4.99 -0.61 0.62
C LEU A 42 3.64 -0.80 -0.07
N GLY A 43 3.12 -2.02 -0.16
CA GLY A 43 1.81 -2.31 -0.75
C GLY A 43 0.67 -1.66 0.03
N VAL A 44 0.77 -1.65 1.37
CA VAL A 44 -0.18 -0.93 2.24
C VAL A 44 -0.08 0.57 1.99
N LEU A 45 1.13 1.12 1.98
CA LEU A 45 1.33 2.56 1.80
C LEU A 45 0.83 3.01 0.42
N THR A 46 1.13 2.27 -0.66
CA THR A 46 0.63 2.59 -1.99
C THR A 46 -0.89 2.48 -2.06
N TRP A 47 -1.48 1.46 -1.44
CA TRP A 47 -2.92 1.31 -1.40
C TRP A 47 -3.61 2.48 -0.68
N VAL A 48 -3.10 2.91 0.47
CA VAL A 48 -3.62 4.09 1.19
C VAL A 48 -3.56 5.34 0.32
N ASN A 49 -2.45 5.53 -0.42
CA ASN A 49 -2.32 6.67 -1.33
C ASN A 49 -3.35 6.63 -2.47
N VAL A 50 -3.49 5.49 -3.15
CA VAL A 50 -4.42 5.35 -4.28
C VAL A 50 -5.88 5.41 -3.79
N TRP A 51 -6.19 4.86 -2.62
CA TRP A 51 -7.53 4.89 -2.03
C TRP A 51 -8.00 6.31 -1.72
N ASN A 52 -7.10 7.16 -1.24
CA ASN A 52 -7.39 8.57 -0.93
C ASN A 52 -7.21 9.51 -2.13
N ASP A 53 -6.80 9.01 -3.29
CA ASP A 53 -6.55 9.85 -4.45
C ASP A 53 -7.87 10.43 -5.00
N PHE A 54 -7.89 11.76 -5.11
CA PHE A 54 -9.06 12.53 -5.54
C PHE A 54 -8.79 13.26 -6.85
N LEU A 55 -7.60 13.85 -7.01
CA LEU A 55 -7.26 14.70 -8.14
C LEU A 55 -7.18 13.90 -9.43
N TRP A 56 -6.55 12.73 -9.41
CA TRP A 56 -6.40 11.91 -10.60
C TRP A 56 -7.75 11.41 -11.13
N PRO A 57 -8.66 10.83 -10.29
CA PRO A 57 -10.01 10.48 -10.73
C PRO A 57 -10.84 11.68 -11.19
N LEU A 58 -10.74 12.83 -10.51
CA LEU A 58 -11.48 14.03 -10.89
C LEU A 58 -11.14 14.50 -12.31
N LEU A 59 -9.86 14.46 -12.68
CA LEU A 59 -9.38 14.92 -13.99
C LEU A 59 -9.64 13.88 -15.09
N MET A 60 -9.48 12.58 -14.77
CA MET A 60 -9.51 11.52 -15.78
C MET A 60 -10.92 10.94 -16.00
N ILE A 61 -11.80 10.97 -14.99
CA ILE A 61 -13.08 10.25 -15.01
C ILE A 61 -14.23 11.20 -15.39
N GLN A 62 -14.62 11.12 -16.67
CA GLN A 62 -15.75 11.89 -17.20
C GLN A 62 -17.11 11.20 -16.98
N ARG A 63 -17.16 9.86 -16.86
CA ARG A 63 -18.41 9.09 -16.69
C ARG A 63 -18.71 8.80 -15.22
N ASN A 64 -19.95 9.06 -14.81
CA ASN A 64 -20.37 8.91 -13.41
C ASN A 64 -20.37 7.45 -12.91
N SER A 65 -20.51 6.47 -13.80
CA SER A 65 -20.49 5.04 -13.47
C SER A 65 -19.12 4.52 -13.03
N LEU A 66 -18.06 5.28 -13.29
CA LEU A 66 -16.68 4.94 -12.92
C LEU A 66 -16.16 5.80 -11.77
N ALA A 67 -17.01 6.64 -11.17
CA ALA A 67 -16.59 7.54 -10.11
C ALA A 67 -16.03 6.76 -8.92
N THR A 68 -14.83 7.12 -8.47
CA THR A 68 -14.28 6.59 -7.22
C THR A 68 -15.14 7.04 -6.05
N LEU A 69 -15.09 6.30 -4.94
CA LEU A 69 -15.83 6.63 -3.73
C LEU A 69 -15.57 8.10 -3.32
N THR A 70 -14.31 8.55 -3.41
CA THR A 70 -13.85 9.92 -3.09
C THR A 70 -14.48 10.97 -4.00
N LEU A 71 -14.57 10.69 -5.31
CA LEU A 71 -15.22 11.57 -6.28
C LEU A 71 -16.75 11.59 -6.11
N GLY A 72 -17.35 10.44 -5.82
CA GLY A 72 -18.78 10.29 -5.55
C GLY A 72 -19.24 11.08 -4.33
N LEU A 73 -18.43 11.11 -3.26
CA LEU A 73 -18.69 11.93 -2.08
C LEU A 73 -18.76 13.44 -2.39
N VAL A 74 -17.84 13.94 -3.22
CA VAL A 74 -17.85 15.35 -3.60
C VAL A 74 -19.06 15.68 -4.47
N ARG A 75 -19.47 14.77 -5.37
CA ARG A 75 -20.70 14.94 -6.16
C ARG A 75 -21.98 14.85 -5.32
N LEU A 76 -21.95 14.18 -4.16
CA LEU A 76 -23.05 14.14 -3.19
C LEU A 76 -23.26 15.47 -2.45
N ARG A 77 -22.27 16.38 -2.43
CA ARG A 77 -22.50 17.80 -2.15
C ARG A 77 -23.22 18.40 -3.37
N GLY A 78 -24.52 18.17 -3.48
CA GLY A 78 -25.34 18.79 -4.52
C GLY A 78 -25.25 20.32 -4.45
N GLU A 79 -25.34 21.00 -5.60
CA GLU A 79 -25.20 22.46 -5.72
C GLU A 79 -26.10 23.28 -4.80
N TYR A 80 -27.25 22.72 -4.36
CA TYR A 80 -28.30 23.48 -3.68
C TYR A 80 -28.66 22.99 -2.26
N VAL A 81 -28.48 21.71 -1.92
CA VAL A 81 -28.76 21.17 -0.57
C VAL A 81 -27.76 20.07 -0.22
N ALA A 82 -26.82 20.37 0.68
CA ALA A 82 -25.90 19.36 1.21
C ALA A 82 -26.62 18.49 2.26
N ARG A 83 -26.80 17.20 1.96
CA ARG A 83 -27.27 16.21 2.93
C ARG A 83 -26.12 15.80 3.86
N TRP A 84 -25.79 16.67 4.81
CA TRP A 84 -24.70 16.46 5.77
C TRP A 84 -24.71 15.10 6.48
N PRO A 85 -25.86 14.55 6.93
CA PRO A 85 -25.88 13.22 7.56
C PRO A 85 -25.40 12.11 6.62
N VAL A 86 -25.76 12.19 5.33
CA VAL A 86 -25.36 11.20 4.31
C VAL A 86 -23.88 11.33 4.00
N LEU A 87 -23.37 12.56 3.92
CA LEU A 87 -21.94 12.85 3.75
C LEU A 87 -21.10 12.29 4.90
N MET A 88 -21.52 12.51 6.15
CA MET A 88 -20.83 11.99 7.33
C MET A 88 -20.86 10.45 7.38
N ALA A 89 -22.01 9.84 7.08
CA ALA A 89 -22.12 8.38 7.02
C ALA A 89 -21.21 7.78 5.93
N ALA A 90 -21.16 8.39 4.74
CA ALA A 90 -20.32 7.92 3.65
C ALA A 90 -18.82 8.16 3.92
N SER A 91 -18.42 9.24 4.58
CA SER A 91 -17.02 9.42 5.03
C SER A 91 -16.63 8.38 6.09
N MET A 92 -17.55 7.99 6.98
CA MET A 92 -17.31 6.93 7.96
C MET A 92 -17.07 5.59 7.25
N LEU A 93 -17.87 5.27 6.23
CA LEU A 93 -17.71 4.07 5.41
C LEU A 93 -16.40 4.04 4.63
N MET A 94 -15.89 5.19 4.18
CA MET A 94 -14.58 5.27 3.53
C MET A 94 -13.41 4.89 4.43
N LEU A 95 -13.54 5.12 5.74
CA LEU A 95 -12.51 4.77 6.72
C LEU A 95 -12.49 3.26 7.02
N VAL A 96 -13.62 2.56 6.85
CA VAL A 96 -13.74 1.13 7.20
C VAL A 96 -12.69 0.25 6.50
N PRO A 97 -12.49 0.32 5.17
CA PRO A 97 -11.45 -0.45 4.50
C PRO A 97 -10.06 -0.13 5.04
N LEU A 98 -9.79 1.16 5.30
CA LEU A 98 -8.50 1.62 5.79
C LEU A 98 -8.17 0.99 7.15
N VAL A 99 -9.17 0.95 8.04
CA VAL A 99 -9.07 0.32 9.36
C VAL A 99 -8.86 -1.19 9.23
N ILE A 100 -9.59 -1.87 8.35
CA ILE A 100 -9.42 -3.31 8.12
C ILE A 100 -8.00 -3.62 7.63
N LEU A 101 -7.51 -2.86 6.65
CA LEU A 101 -6.18 -3.07 6.11
C LEU A 101 -5.09 -2.75 7.13
N TYR A 102 -5.25 -1.69 7.93
CA TYR A 102 -4.35 -1.42 9.05
C TYR A 102 -4.36 -2.56 10.06
N ALA A 103 -5.54 -3.08 10.42
CA ALA A 103 -5.68 -4.18 11.36
C ALA A 103 -5.01 -5.48 10.88
N VAL A 104 -5.00 -5.74 9.56
CA VAL A 104 -4.27 -6.86 8.96
C VAL A 104 -2.77 -6.58 8.92
N ALA A 105 -2.39 -5.37 8.52
CA ALA A 105 -1.00 -4.99 8.29
C ALA A 105 -0.19 -4.75 9.57
N GLN A 106 -0.81 -4.35 10.68
CA GLN A 106 -0.12 -4.00 11.94
C GLN A 106 0.87 -5.08 12.40
N ARG A 107 0.52 -6.37 12.25
CA ARG A 107 1.40 -7.49 12.64
C ARG A 107 2.65 -7.58 11.77
N SER A 108 2.55 -7.22 10.48
CA SER A 108 3.67 -7.20 9.54
C SER A 108 4.50 -5.91 9.65
N PHE A 109 3.88 -4.78 9.99
CA PHE A 109 4.57 -3.52 10.26
C PHE A 109 5.49 -3.63 11.48
N VAL A 110 5.02 -4.22 12.60
CA VAL A 110 5.84 -4.41 13.81
C VAL A 110 7.07 -5.27 13.51
N ARG A 111 6.94 -6.32 12.70
CA ARG A 111 8.08 -7.16 12.28
C ARG A 111 8.99 -6.48 11.27
N GLY A 112 8.44 -5.70 10.34
CA GLY A 112 9.20 -5.00 9.30
C GLY A 112 10.04 -3.84 9.86
N ILE A 113 9.50 -3.09 10.83
CA ILE A 113 10.22 -1.98 11.48
C ILE A 113 11.37 -2.50 12.36
N ALA A 114 11.17 -3.65 13.03
CA ALA A 114 12.21 -4.31 13.83
C ALA A 114 13.43 -4.74 12.98
N VAL A 115 13.24 -5.13 11.72
CA VAL A 115 14.32 -5.49 10.80
C VAL A 115 15.08 -4.25 10.28
N THR A 116 14.46 -3.06 10.31
CA THR A 116 15.08 -1.80 9.84
C THR A 116 15.87 -1.04 10.90
N GLY A 117 16.08 -1.59 12.11
CA GLY A 117 17.04 -1.04 13.08
C GLY A 117 16.68 0.35 13.64
N LEU A 118 15.39 0.66 13.81
CA LEU A 118 14.91 1.88 14.47
C LEU A 118 14.05 1.60 15.71
N GLY A 119 14.15 0.38 16.25
CA GLY A 119 13.44 -0.01 17.47
C GLY A 119 14.38 -0.71 18.45
N GLY A 120 15.20 0.08 19.15
CA GLY A 120 16.02 -0.36 20.28
C GLY A 120 17.40 -0.87 19.89
#